data_AF-A0A961LMB7-F1
#
_entry.id   AF-A0A961LMB7-F1
#
_cell.length_a   1.000
_cell.length_b   1.000
_cell.length_c   1.000
_cell.angle_alpha   90.00
_cell.angle_beta   90.00
_cell.angle_gamma   90.00
#
_symmetry.space_group_name_H-M   'P 1'
#
loop_
_entity.id
_entity.type
_entity.pdbx_description
1 polymer ?
#
loop_
_entity_poly.entity_id
_entity_poly.type
_entity_poly.pdbx_seq_one_letter_code
_entity_poly.pdbx_strand_id
1 'polypeptide(L)'
;MQNNRYSGLWFPAIGLHALHQIEEGISFFSWYADHAALMPGWIRIISASRAETWAQHPDLFALVSAGQIIAVSTLAMLFRRNEAATRFLLLLYLLGITFFFGWHILSAYLAHAYAPIMVTSIGGFFFLPRWFKTLLKPADA
;
A
#
# COMPACT_ATOMS: atom_id res chain seq x y z
N MET A 1 -18.66 -7.10 -26.15
CA MET A 1 -18.16 -6.04 -25.26
C MET A 1 -16.69 -6.30 -24.99
N GLN A 2 -15.81 -5.36 -25.30
CA GLN A 2 -14.38 -5.51 -25.05
C GLN A 2 -14.14 -5.49 -23.54
N ASN A 3 -13.39 -6.47 -23.02
CA ASN A 3 -13.02 -6.47 -21.61
C ASN A 3 -12.09 -5.29 -21.34
N ASN A 4 -12.32 -4.59 -20.22
CA ASN A 4 -11.44 -3.53 -19.77
C ASN A 4 -10.03 -4.11 -19.50
N ARG A 5 -9.07 -3.62 -20.28
CA ARG A 5 -7.68 -4.10 -20.31
C ARG A 5 -6.97 -4.01 -18.96
N TYR A 6 -7.40 -3.09 -18.10
CA TYR A 6 -6.76 -2.84 -16.81
C TYR A 6 -7.46 -3.55 -15.65
N SER A 7 -8.69 -4.04 -15.82
CA SER A 7 -9.45 -4.64 -14.71
C SER A 7 -8.75 -5.84 -14.06
N GLY A 8 -7.93 -6.57 -14.81
CA GLY A 8 -7.14 -7.68 -14.28
C GLY A 8 -6.08 -7.26 -13.24
N LEU A 9 -5.70 -5.98 -13.17
CA LEU A 9 -4.73 -5.48 -12.19
C LEU A 9 -5.32 -5.20 -10.81
N TRP A 10 -6.65 -5.09 -10.68
CA TRP A 10 -7.29 -4.82 -9.39
C TRP A 10 -7.01 -5.92 -8.37
N PHE A 11 -7.22 -7.18 -8.76
CA PHE A 11 -7.05 -8.32 -7.85
C PHE A 11 -5.63 -8.41 -7.28
N PRO A 12 -4.55 -8.43 -8.09
CA PRO A 12 -3.19 -8.51 -7.54
C PRO A 12 -2.80 -7.25 -6.74
N ALA A 13 -3.23 -6.06 -7.14
CA ALA A 13 -2.93 -4.83 -6.39
C ALA A 13 -3.64 -4.79 -5.02
N ILE A 14 -4.92 -5.18 -4.96
CA ILE A 14 -5.68 -5.30 -3.72
C ILE A 14 -5.09 -6.40 -2.83
N GLY A 15 -4.75 -7.55 -3.41
CA GLY A 15 -4.13 -8.66 -2.67
C GLY A 15 -2.80 -8.26 -2.04
N LEU A 16 -1.93 -7.58 -2.79
CA LEU A 16 -0.66 -7.09 -2.27
C LEU A 16 -0.87 -6.05 -1.14
N HIS A 17 -1.83 -5.14 -1.30
CA HIS A 17 -2.16 -4.17 -0.25
C HIS A 17 -2.70 -4.87 1.00
N ALA A 18 -3.60 -5.84 0.87
CA ALA A 18 -4.14 -6.56 2.02
C ALA A 18 -3.05 -7.32 2.79
N LEU A 19 -2.13 -7.99 2.08
CA LEU A 19 -0.98 -8.63 2.70
C LEU A 19 -0.07 -7.62 3.40
N HIS A 20 0.13 -6.45 2.80
CA HIS A 20 0.91 -5.39 3.40
C HIS A 20 0.31 -4.89 4.71
N GLN A 21 -1.00 -4.66 4.74
CA GLN A 21 -1.73 -4.29 5.95
C GLN A 21 -1.54 -5.35 7.05
N ILE A 22 -1.56 -6.64 6.71
CA ILE A 22 -1.29 -7.71 7.69
C ILE A 22 0.12 -7.59 8.27
N GLU A 23 1.14 -7.39 7.44
CA GLU A 23 2.53 -7.21 7.92
C GLU A 23 2.68 -5.97 8.80
N GLU A 24 2.02 -4.86 8.44
CA GLU A 24 2.00 -3.63 9.24
C GLU A 24 1.42 -3.87 10.64
N GLY A 25 0.24 -4.50 10.68
CA GLY A 25 -0.50 -4.74 11.91
C GLY A 25 0.15 -5.74 12.86
N ILE A 26 0.93 -6.70 12.35
CA ILE A 26 1.59 -7.72 13.19
C ILE A 26 2.76 -7.13 13.98
N SER A 27 3.57 -6.25 13.37
CA SER A 27 4.86 -5.90 13.97
C SER A 27 5.41 -4.52 13.61
N PHE A 28 4.99 -3.93 12.49
CA PHE A 28 5.57 -2.66 12.07
C PHE A 28 5.24 -1.52 13.04
N PHE A 29 3.99 -1.42 13.52
CA PHE A 29 3.62 -0.31 14.40
C PHE A 29 4.33 -0.32 15.75
N SER A 30 4.55 -1.51 16.33
CA SER A 30 5.36 -1.64 17.54
C SER A 30 6.79 -1.18 17.28
N TRP A 31 7.42 -1.70 16.22
CA TRP A 31 8.76 -1.28 15.83
C TRP A 31 8.84 0.23 15.56
N TYR A 32 7.84 0.79 14.88
CA TYR A 32 7.80 2.21 14.55
C TYR A 32 7.73 3.07 15.81
N ALA A 33 6.87 2.71 16.78
CA ALA A 33 6.75 3.44 18.04
C ALA A 33 8.10 3.50 18.78
N ASP A 34 8.84 2.39 18.80
CA ASP A 34 10.14 2.28 19.47
C ASP A 34 11.25 3.08 18.77
N HIS A 35 11.18 3.23 17.44
CA HIS A 35 12.28 3.78 16.63
C HIS A 35 11.98 5.15 16.01
N ALA A 36 10.75 5.67 16.11
CA ALA A 36 10.34 6.94 15.51
C ALA A 36 11.22 8.12 15.97
N ALA A 37 11.75 8.08 17.19
CA ALA A 37 12.65 9.12 17.69
C ALA A 37 13.97 9.22 16.89
N LEU A 38 14.42 8.12 16.27
CA LEU A 38 15.66 8.04 15.49
C LEU A 38 15.50 8.59 14.08
N MET A 39 14.26 8.76 13.61
CA MET A 39 13.97 9.17 12.25
C MET A 39 13.94 10.71 12.10
N PRO A 40 14.38 11.26 10.95
CA PRO A 40 14.20 12.68 10.63
C PRO A 40 12.71 13.09 10.66
N GLY A 41 12.42 14.32 11.09
CA GLY A 41 11.04 14.78 11.25
C GLY A 41 10.15 14.63 10.00
N TRP A 42 10.72 14.80 8.81
CA TRP A 42 9.99 14.78 7.54
C TRP A 42 9.49 13.38 7.12
N ILE A 43 10.14 12.30 7.56
CA ILE A 43 9.68 10.93 7.27
C ILE A 43 8.63 10.48 8.31
N ARG A 44 8.44 11.21 9.40
CA ARG A 44 7.51 10.83 10.48
C ARG A 44 6.07 11.27 10.19
N ILE A 45 5.42 10.57 9.25
CA ILE A 45 4.05 10.89 8.82
C ILE A 45 2.98 10.49 9.86
N ILE A 46 3.33 9.64 10.82
CA ILE A 46 2.52 9.34 12.00
C ILE A 46 3.34 9.60 13.27
N SER A 47 2.67 9.96 14.37
CA SER A 47 3.34 10.10 15.67
C SER A 47 3.66 8.73 16.28
N ALA A 48 4.70 8.67 17.12
CA ALA A 48 5.02 7.47 17.89
C ALA A 48 3.82 7.01 18.75
N SER A 49 3.11 7.95 19.38
CA SER A 49 1.90 7.66 20.16
C SER A 49 0.78 7.02 19.34
N ARG A 50 0.62 7.43 18.08
CA ARG A 50 -0.38 6.85 17.18
C ARG A 50 0.03 5.45 16.73
N ALA A 51 1.32 5.24 16.45
CA ALA A 51 1.84 3.91 16.17
C ALA A 51 1.65 2.97 17.38
N GLU A 52 1.90 3.46 18.59
CA GLU A 52 1.66 2.70 19.82
C GLU A 52 0.17 2.34 19.99
N THR A 53 -0.75 3.26 19.67
CA THR A 53 -2.19 2.96 19.66
C THR A 53 -2.52 1.82 18.69
N TRP A 54 -1.95 1.83 17.48
CA TRP A 54 -2.19 0.75 16.51
C TRP A 54 -1.56 -0.58 16.95
N ALA A 55 -0.42 -0.54 17.62
CA ALA A 55 0.23 -1.74 18.17
C ALA A 55 -0.58 -2.36 19.32
N GLN A 56 -1.21 -1.53 20.16
CA GLN A 56 -2.04 -1.95 21.29
C GLN A 56 -3.46 -2.36 20.86
N HIS A 57 -3.97 -1.79 19.77
CA HIS A 57 -5.30 -2.07 19.22
C HIS A 57 -5.23 -2.51 17.75
N PRO A 58 -4.65 -3.69 17.46
CA PRO A 58 -4.55 -4.21 16.10
C PRO A 58 -5.91 -4.52 15.48
N ASP A 59 -6.95 -4.70 16.30
CA ASP A 59 -8.34 -4.85 15.88
C ASP A 59 -8.90 -3.58 15.24
N LEU A 60 -8.62 -2.41 15.81
CA LEU A 60 -9.00 -1.12 15.23
C LEU A 60 -8.27 -0.90 13.91
N PHE A 61 -6.98 -1.25 13.86
CA PHE A 61 -6.21 -1.16 12.63
C PHE A 61 -6.82 -2.06 11.55
N ALA A 62 -7.05 -3.35 11.87
CA ALA A 62 -7.66 -4.30 10.96
C ALA A 62 -9.03 -3.84 10.46
N LEU A 63 -9.85 -3.22 11.30
CA LEU A 63 -11.14 -2.66 10.91
C LEU A 63 -10.99 -1.52 9.88
N VAL A 64 -10.04 -0.59 10.11
CA VAL A 64 -9.76 0.50 9.17
C VAL A 64 -9.21 -0.05 7.85
N SER A 65 -8.28 -1.00 7.90
CA SER A 65 -7.73 -1.66 6.71
C SER A 65 -8.81 -2.40 5.93
N ALA A 66 -9.72 -3.11 6.60
CA ALA A 66 -10.85 -3.77 5.96
C ALA A 66 -11.76 -2.76 5.27
N GLY A 67 -12.05 -1.62 5.91
CA GLY A 67 -12.81 -0.53 5.31
C GLY A 67 -12.15 0.01 4.03
N GLN A 68 -10.83 0.19 4.04
CA GLN A 68 -10.08 0.62 2.85
C GLN A 68 -10.15 -0.41 1.71
N ILE A 69 -9.94 -1.70 2.01
CA ILE A 69 -10.00 -2.78 1.01
C ILE A 69 -11.39 -2.88 0.41
N ILE A 70 -12.45 -2.79 1.23
CA ILE A 70 -13.84 -2.78 0.75
C ILE A 70 -14.06 -1.57 -0.15
N ALA A 71 -13.68 -0.37 0.27
CA ALA A 71 -13.87 0.84 -0.51
C ALA A 71 -13.18 0.76 -1.89
N VAL A 72 -11.92 0.33 -1.94
CA VAL A 72 -11.19 0.16 -3.21
C VAL A 72 -11.84 -0.92 -4.07
N SER A 73 -12.26 -2.05 -3.49
CA SER A 73 -12.96 -3.13 -4.20
C SER A 73 -14.29 -2.66 -4.78
N THR A 74 -15.05 -1.84 -4.05
CA THR A 74 -16.28 -1.22 -4.54
C THR A 74 -16.00 -0.29 -5.71
N LEU A 75 -15.00 0.59 -5.62
CA LEU A 75 -14.60 1.46 -6.72
C LEU A 75 -14.19 0.65 -7.96
N ALA A 76 -13.38 -0.40 -7.76
CA ALA A 76 -12.98 -1.32 -8.83
C ALA A 76 -14.19 -1.93 -9.54
N MET A 77 -15.21 -2.36 -8.78
CA MET A 77 -16.44 -2.94 -9.33
C MET A 77 -17.33 -1.93 -10.03
N LEU A 78 -17.51 -0.74 -9.46
CA LEU A 78 -18.35 0.33 -10.04
C LEU A 78 -17.78 0.79 -11.39
N PHE A 79 -16.46 0.97 -11.47
CA PHE A 79 -15.80 1.50 -12.67
C PHE A 79 -15.24 0.44 -13.60
N ARG A 80 -15.48 -0.86 -13.36
CA ARG A 80 -14.90 -1.99 -14.14
C ARG A 80 -15.11 -1.92 -15.66
N ARG A 81 -16.14 -1.23 -16.14
CA ARG A 81 -16.43 -1.06 -17.57
C ARG A 81 -15.88 0.22 -18.17
N ASN A 82 -15.45 1.18 -17.34
CA ASN A 82 -14.90 2.45 -17.78
C ASN A 82 -13.37 2.36 -17.75
N GLU A 83 -12.76 2.25 -18.93
CA GLU A 83 -11.31 2.08 -19.06
C GLU A 83 -10.53 3.30 -18.56
N ALA A 84 -10.95 4.52 -18.91
CA ALA A 84 -10.31 5.75 -18.48
C ALA A 84 -10.37 5.91 -16.95
N ALA A 85 -11.53 5.69 -16.34
CA ALA A 85 -11.69 5.74 -14.88
C ALA A 85 -10.89 4.63 -14.20
N THR A 86 -10.90 3.41 -14.73
CA THR A 86 -10.12 2.29 -14.18
C THR A 86 -8.63 2.59 -14.22
N ARG A 87 -8.11 3.10 -15.34
CA ARG A 87 -6.70 3.48 -15.48
C ARG A 87 -6.30 4.55 -14.46
N PHE A 88 -7.11 5.60 -14.34
CA PHE A 88 -6.86 6.68 -13.39
C PHE A 88 -6.89 6.20 -11.93
N LEU A 89 -7.93 5.44 -11.54
CA LEU A 89 -8.07 4.91 -10.18
C LEU A 89 -6.96 3.93 -9.82
N LEU A 90 -6.59 3.02 -10.74
CA LEU A 90 -5.45 2.12 -10.54
C LEU A 90 -4.13 2.90 -10.42
N LEU A 91 -3.91 3.92 -11.25
CA LEU A 91 -2.71 4.74 -11.17
C LEU A 91 -2.61 5.43 -9.80
N LEU A 92 -3.70 6.04 -9.34
CA LEU A 92 -3.75 6.65 -8.00
C LEU A 92 -3.48 5.62 -6.90
N TYR A 93 -4.10 4.45 -7.00
CA TYR A 93 -3.95 3.37 -6.03
C TYR A 93 -2.52 2.83 -5.98
N LEU A 94 -1.90 2.56 -7.14
CA LEU A 94 -0.52 2.09 -7.22
C LEU A 94 0.48 3.14 -6.74
N LEU A 95 0.24 4.44 -6.99
CA LEU A 95 1.06 5.51 -6.43
C LEU A 95 1.01 5.52 -4.90
N GLY A 96 -0.19 5.36 -4.31
CA GLY A 96 -0.35 5.24 -2.86
C GLY A 96 0.42 4.05 -2.29
N ILE A 97 0.25 2.86 -2.88
CA ILE A 97 0.98 1.64 -2.47
C ILE A 97 2.51 1.86 -2.57
N THR A 98 2.97 2.45 -3.68
CA THR A 98 4.40 2.72 -3.91
C THR A 98 4.96 3.66 -2.85
N PHE A 99 4.20 4.71 -2.52
CA PHE A 99 4.58 5.66 -1.47
C PHE A 99 4.76 4.95 -0.13
N PHE A 100 3.80 4.12 0.29
CA PHE A 100 3.90 3.43 1.58
C PHE A 100 5.05 2.42 1.60
N PHE A 101 5.29 1.65 0.54
CA PHE A 101 6.44 0.75 0.49
C PHE A 101 7.77 1.50 0.58
N GLY A 102 7.90 2.59 -0.16
CA GLY A 102 9.08 3.45 -0.08
C GLY A 102 9.24 4.04 1.31
N TRP A 103 8.15 4.49 1.92
CA TRP A 103 8.14 5.04 3.27
C TRP A 103 8.60 4.05 4.33
N HIS A 104 8.16 2.79 4.27
CA HIS A 104 8.59 1.72 5.18
C HIS A 104 10.09 1.44 5.07
N ILE A 105 10.58 1.29 3.85
CA ILE A 105 12.01 1.03 3.60
C ILE A 105 12.86 2.21 4.07
N LEU A 106 12.45 3.43 3.73
CA LEU A 106 13.17 4.64 4.14
C LEU A 106 13.14 4.82 5.65
N SER A 107 12.01 4.53 6.32
CA SER A 107 11.91 4.62 7.78
C SER A 107 12.89 3.67 8.46
N ALA A 108 12.96 2.42 8.01
CA ALA A 108 13.93 1.44 8.51
C ALA A 108 15.38 1.86 8.25
N TYR A 109 15.67 2.30 7.02
CA TYR A 109 17.00 2.75 6.63
C TYR A 109 17.48 3.96 7.45
N LEU A 110 16.64 4.98 7.60
CA LEU A 110 16.97 6.23 8.28
C LEU A 110 17.01 6.08 9.81
N ALA A 111 16.24 5.15 10.38
CA ALA A 111 16.35 4.81 11.79
C ALA A 111 17.62 4.00 12.12
N HIS A 112 18.35 3.51 11.10
CA HIS A 112 19.44 2.55 11.25
C HIS A 112 19.07 1.34 12.12
N ALA A 113 17.81 0.92 12.03
CA ALA A 113 17.26 -0.18 12.81
C ALA A 113 16.55 -1.17 11.88
N TYR A 114 16.77 -2.46 12.14
CA TYR A 114 16.13 -3.52 11.38
C TYR A 114 14.65 -3.58 11.73
N ALA A 115 13.81 -3.05 10.86
CA ALA A 115 12.38 -3.27 10.91
C ALA A 115 12.07 -4.76 10.67
N PRO A 116 10.93 -5.27 11.19
CA PRO A 116 10.39 -6.55 10.77
C PRO A 116 10.37 -6.62 9.24
N ILE A 117 10.77 -7.77 8.69
CA ILE A 117 10.82 -7.93 7.23
C ILE A 117 9.41 -7.81 6.68
N MET A 118 9.11 -6.68 6.04
CA MET A 118 7.89 -6.49 5.27
C MET A 118 8.12 -7.03 3.85
N VAL A 119 7.91 -8.34 3.69
CA VAL A 119 8.10 -9.04 2.41
C VAL A 119 7.25 -8.41 1.32
N THR A 120 6.08 -7.86 1.68
CA THR A 120 5.20 -7.17 0.74
C THR A 120 5.79 -5.87 0.20
N SER A 121 6.61 -5.14 0.98
CA SER A 121 7.31 -3.96 0.49
C SER A 121 8.34 -4.36 -0.58
N ILE A 122 9.11 -5.42 -0.35
CA ILE A 122 10.11 -5.93 -1.31
C ILE A 122 9.42 -6.50 -2.56
N GLY A 123 8.43 -7.38 -2.37
CA GLY A 123 7.64 -7.95 -3.46
C GLY A 123 6.93 -6.86 -4.27
N GLY A 124 6.44 -5.82 -3.60
CA GLY A 124 5.87 -4.64 -4.20
C GLY A 124 6.81 -3.92 -5.14
N PHE A 125 8.04 -3.62 -4.70
CA PHE A 125 9.06 -3.02 -5.57
C PHE A 125 9.38 -3.89 -6.80
N PHE A 126 9.24 -5.21 -6.70
CA PHE A 126 9.39 -6.11 -7.85
C PHE A 126 8.19 -6.06 -8.81
N PHE A 127 6.95 -6.05 -8.30
CA PHE A 127 5.74 -6.10 -9.14
C PHE A 127 5.30 -4.73 -9.70
N LEU A 128 5.45 -3.65 -8.93
CA LEU A 128 4.97 -2.31 -9.27
C LEU A 128 5.49 -1.80 -10.63
N PRO A 129 6.78 -1.94 -11.00
CA PRO A 129 7.28 -1.46 -12.30
C PRO A 129 6.53 -2.09 -13.48
N ARG A 130 6.22 -3.39 -13.38
CA ARG A 130 5.46 -4.11 -14.41
C ARG A 130 4.02 -3.59 -14.49
N TRP A 131 3.37 -3.34 -13.37
CA TRP A 131 1.99 -2.85 -13.34
C TRP A 131 1.89 -1.41 -13.85
N PHE A 132 2.82 -0.53 -13.47
CA PHE A 132 2.91 0.82 -14.04
C PHE A 132 3.14 0.78 -15.54
N LYS A 133 4.04 -0.08 -16.04
CA LYS A 133 4.25 -0.26 -17.48
C LYS A 133 2.95 -0.64 -18.18
N THR A 134 2.14 -1.53 -17.60
CA THR A 134 0.82 -1.87 -18.16
C THR A 134 -0.12 -0.68 -18.22
N LEU A 135 -0.19 0.14 -17.16
CA LEU A 135 -1.06 1.32 -17.10
C LEU A 135 -0.61 2.47 -18.02
N LEU A 136 0.69 2.57 -18.31
CA LEU A 136 1.25 3.64 -19.14
C LEU A 136 1.30 3.29 -20.63
N LYS A 137 1.07 2.02 -21.02
CA LYS A 137 0.98 1.65 -22.43
C LYS A 137 -0.20 2.36 -23.12
N PRO A 138 0.02 2.96 -24.31
CA PRO A 138 -1.04 3.56 -25.11
C PRO A 138 -2.16 2.57 -25.44
N ALA A 139 -3.35 3.07 -25.78
CA ALA A 139 -4.46 2.24 -26.21
C ALA A 139 -4.28 1.64 -27.61
N ASP A 140 -3.39 2.23 -28.41
CA ASP A 140 -3.28 1.98 -29.84
C ASP A 140 -2.00 1.19 -30.20
N ALA A 141 -1.36 0.56 -29.21
CA ALA A 141 -0.09 -0.17 -29.34
C ALA A 141 -0.23 -1.67 -29.06
#